data_AF-A0A7K0ZI74-F1
#
_entry.id   AF-A0A7K0ZI74-F1
#
_cell.length_a   1.000
_cell.length_b   1.000
_cell.length_c   1.000
_cell.angle_alpha   90.00
_cell.angle_beta   90.00
_cell.angle_gamma   90.00
#
_symmetry.space_group_name_H-M   'P 1'
#
loop_
_entity.id
_entity.type
_entity.pdbx_description
1 polymer ?
#
loop_
_entity_poly.entity_id
_entity_poly.type
_entity_poly.pdbx_seq_one_letter_code
_entity_poly.pdbx_strand_id
1 'polypeptide(L)' 'MADLYGSDVLADDPRGRKRTIPTMVADPDLVVECAASGWCGAVVGWDRGATGWAVILEDRHGRRRPFELGPAAFLFE' A
#
# COMPACT_ATOMS: atom_id res chain seq x y z
N MET A 1 45.27 12.86 -6.56
CA MET A 1 45.14 11.54 -7.21
C MET A 1 43.70 11.38 -7.62
N ALA A 2 43.42 11.30 -8.92
CA ALA A 2 42.09 11.00 -9.41
C ALA A 2 41.78 9.52 -9.13
N ASP A 3 40.60 9.24 -8.60
CA ASP A 3 40.13 7.88 -8.41
C ASP A 3 40.03 7.18 -9.79
N LEU A 4 40.74 6.06 -9.94
CA LEU A 4 40.79 5.28 -11.19
C LEU A 4 39.61 4.32 -11.32
N TYR A 5 38.80 4.15 -10.27
CA TYR A 5 37.74 3.14 -10.20
C TYR A 5 36.31 3.71 -10.29
N GLY A 6 36.17 5.03 -10.49
CA GLY A 6 34.85 5.68 -10.66
C GLY A 6 34.11 5.91 -9.34
N SER A 7 32.95 6.57 -9.42
CA SER A 7 32.14 6.93 -8.25
C SER A 7 31.62 5.70 -7.51
N ASP A 8 31.69 5.72 -6.17
CA ASP A 8 31.11 4.68 -5.30
C ASP A 8 29.60 4.52 -5.55
N VAL A 9 29.23 3.33 -6.01
CA VAL A 9 27.84 2.96 -6.36
C VAL A 9 26.93 2.78 -5.14
N LEU A 10 27.50 2.64 -3.94
CA LEU A 10 26.76 2.52 -2.68
C LEU A 10 26.65 3.87 -1.95
N ALA A 11 27.30 4.92 -2.45
CA ALA A 11 27.26 6.25 -1.85
C ALA A 11 25.91 6.95 -2.05
N ASP A 12 25.14 6.55 -3.07
CA ASP A 12 23.74 6.93 -3.18
C ASP A 12 22.95 6.06 -2.19
N ASP A 13 22.38 6.68 -1.16
CA ASP A 13 21.43 6.02 -0.25
C ASP A 13 19.99 6.34 -0.69
N PRO A 14 19.42 5.57 -1.62
CA PRO A 14 18.04 5.79 -2.07
C PRO A 14 17.01 5.55 -0.95
N ARG A 15 17.40 4.93 0.18
CA ARG A 15 16.50 4.67 1.31
C ARG A 15 16.29 5.90 2.19
N GLY A 16 17.20 6.88 2.13
CA GLY A 16 17.04 8.18 2.81
C GLY A 16 15.96 9.07 2.19
N ARG A 17 15.52 8.77 0.96
CA ARG A 17 14.48 9.55 0.27
C ARG A 17 13.10 9.14 0.78
N LYS A 18 12.45 10.03 1.54
CA LYS A 18 11.04 9.87 1.91
C LYS A 18 10.19 9.72 0.65
N ARG A 19 9.59 8.54 0.46
CA ARG A 19 8.66 8.30 -0.65
C ARG A 19 7.35 9.00 -0.34
N THR A 20 6.81 9.73 -1.32
CA THR A 20 5.45 10.27 -1.23
C THR A 20 4.48 9.10 -1.28
N ILE A 21 3.65 8.96 -0.25
CA ILE A 21 2.57 7.98 -0.23
C ILE A 21 1.43 8.55 -1.09
N PRO A 22 1.05 7.91 -2.20
CA PRO A 22 -0.09 8.37 -2.99
C PRO A 22 -1.39 8.19 -2.18
N THR A 23 -2.25 9.19 -2.24
CA THR A 23 -3.63 9.09 -1.73
C THR A 23 -4.53 8.72 -2.88
N MET A 24 -5.32 7.66 -2.73
CA MET A 24 -6.28 7.20 -3.73
C MET A 24 -7.65 6.98 -3.08
N VAL A 25 -8.71 7.23 -3.84
CA VAL A 25 -10.07 6.89 -3.43
C VAL A 25 -10.25 5.37 -3.58
N ALA A 26 -10.81 4.70 -2.58
CA ALA A 26 -11.13 3.28 -2.69
C ALA A 26 -12.43 3.13 -3.48
N ASP A 27 -12.34 3.32 -4.79
CA ASP A 27 -13.46 3.15 -5.70
C ASP A 27 -13.89 1.68 -5.76
N PRO A 28 -15.20 1.40 -5.96
CA PRO A 28 -15.67 0.04 -6.17
C PRO A 28 -14.89 -0.65 -7.30
N ASP A 29 -14.69 -1.96 -7.17
CA ASP A 29 -13.93 -2.82 -8.09
C ASP A 29 -12.41 -2.56 -8.13
N LEU A 30 -11.90 -1.55 -7.42
CA LEU A 30 -10.46 -1.35 -7.25
C LEU A 30 -9.85 -2.53 -6.49
N VAL A 31 -8.86 -3.20 -7.10
CA VAL A 31 -8.14 -4.29 -6.44
C VAL A 31 -6.97 -3.73 -5.65
N VAL A 32 -6.96 -4.01 -4.35
CA VAL A 32 -5.89 -3.61 -3.44
C VAL A 32 -5.43 -4.78 -2.58
N GLU A 33 -4.19 -4.71 -2.12
CA GLU A 33 -3.62 -5.62 -1.13
C GLU A 33 -3.46 -4.91 0.21
N CYS A 34 -3.91 -5.52 1.29
CA CYS A 34 -3.62 -5.02 2.64
C CYS A 34 -2.17 -5.34 3.02
N ALA A 35 -1.35 -4.30 3.21
CA ALA A 35 0.08 -4.41 3.48
C ALA A 35 0.40 -5.17 4.79
N ALA A 36 -0.49 -5.12 5.77
CA ALA A 36 -0.29 -5.78 7.07
C ALA A 36 -0.64 -7.28 7.04
N SER A 37 -1.61 -7.69 6.21
CA SER A 37 -2.13 -9.06 6.19
C SER A 37 -1.77 -9.87 4.95
N GLY A 38 -1.34 -9.21 3.87
CA GLY A 38 -1.14 -9.83 2.55
C GLY A 38 -2.45 -10.24 1.87
N TRP A 39 -3.59 -9.71 2.31
CA TRP A 39 -4.88 -10.05 1.71
C TRP A 39 -5.20 -9.15 0.52
N CYS A 40 -5.44 -9.75 -0.64
CA CYS A 40 -5.80 -9.05 -1.88
C CYS A 40 -7.29 -9.21 -2.19
N GLY A 41 -7.95 -8.12 -2.56
CA GLY A 41 -9.35 -8.14 -2.95
C GLY A 41 -9.83 -6.84 -3.60
N ALA A 42 -10.99 -6.90 -4.24
CA ALA A 42 -11.66 -5.74 -4.82
C ALA A 42 -12.45 -4.98 -3.77
N VAL A 43 -12.44 -3.65 -3.82
CA VAL A 43 -13.27 -2.81 -2.94
C VAL A 43 -14.74 -3.02 -3.29
N VAL A 44 -15.53 -3.43 -2.29
CA VAL A 44 -16.98 -3.66 -2.46
C VAL A 44 -17.82 -2.80 -1.53
N GLY A 45 -17.20 -2.07 -0.60
CA GLY A 45 -17.93 -1.18 0.29
C GLY A 45 -17.08 -0.62 1.42
N TRP A 46 -17.77 0.03 2.36
CA TRP A 46 -17.17 0.71 3.49
C TRP A 46 -17.93 0.36 4.75
N ASP A 47 -17.22 0.28 5.87
CA ASP A 47 -17.78 0.04 7.18
C ASP A 47 -17.21 1.04 8.19
N ARG A 48 -17.94 1.29 9.27
CA ARG A 48 -17.46 2.12 10.38
C ARG A 48 -17.06 1.21 11.54
N GLY A 49 -15.75 1.00 11.67
CA GLY A 49 -15.16 0.24 12.76
C GLY A 49 -14.99 1.07 14.05
N ALA A 50 -14.38 0.45 15.05
CA ALA A 50 -14.12 1.07 16.36
C ALA A 50 -13.15 2.26 16.27
N THR A 51 -12.17 2.18 15.36
CA THR A 51 -11.06 3.13 15.24
C THR A 51 -11.27 4.15 14.12
N GLY A 52 -12.28 3.95 13.26
CA GLY A 52 -12.56 4.82 12.12
C GLY A 52 -13.24 4.08 10.96
N TRP A 53 -13.01 4.57 9.75
CA TRP A 53 -13.52 3.94 8.53
C TRP A 53 -12.67 2.72 8.16
N ALA A 54 -13.34 1.68 7.69
CA ALA A 54 -12.75 0.49 7.11
C ALA A 54 -13.29 0.28 5.69
N VAL A 55 -12.44 -0.24 4.81
CA VAL A 55 -12.85 -0.70 3.47
C VAL A 55 -13.16 -2.18 3.52
N ILE A 56 -14.25 -2.59 2.90
CA ILE A 56 -14.59 -4.01 2.73
C ILE A 56 -13.99 -4.44 1.39
N LEU A 57 -13.10 -5.41 1.41
CA LEU A 57 -12.62 -6.05 0.19
C LEU A 57 -13.33 -7.39 -0.01
N GLU A 58 -13.35 -7.86 -1.26
CA GLU A 58 -13.79 -9.20 -1.64
C GLU A 58 -12.65 -9.91 -2.40
N ASP A 59 -12.27 -11.10 -1.94
CA ASP A 59 -11.26 -11.92 -2.63
C ASP A 59 -11.84 -12.71 -3.82
N ARG A 60 -10.96 -13.34 -4.61
CA ARG A 60 -11.36 -14.17 -5.77
C ARG A 60 -12.24 -15.38 -5.44
N HIS A 61 -12.40 -15.72 -4.15
CA HIS A 61 -13.24 -16.80 -3.67
C HIS A 61 -14.55 -16.27 -3.06
N GLY A 62 -14.84 -14.97 -3.20
CA GLY A 62 -16.05 -14.32 -2.69
C GLY A 62 -16.04 -14.06 -1.19
N ARG A 63 -14.88 -14.17 -0.50
CA ARG A 63 -14.81 -13.86 0.94
C ARG A 63 -14.69 -12.36 1.13
N ARG A 64 -15.49 -11.82 2.06
CA ARG A 64 -15.51 -10.39 2.41
C ARG A 64 -14.98 -10.15 3.81
N ARG A 65 -14.14 -9.13 3.97
CA ARG A 65 -13.55 -8.76 5.26
C ARG A 65 -13.28 -7.25 5.30
N PRO A 66 -13.50 -6.59 6.45
CA PRO A 66 -13.19 -5.18 6.63
C PRO A 66 -11.72 -4.95 6.99
N PHE A 67 -11.13 -3.88 6.46
CA PHE A 67 -9.75 -3.44 6.74
C PHE A 67 -9.74 -1.96 7.09
N GLU A 68 -9.18 -1.63 8.25
CA GLU A 68 -9.08 -0.24 8.70
C GLU A 68 -8.24 0.60 7.74
N LEU A 69 -8.70 1.83 7.48
CA LEU A 69 -7.96 2.78 6.66
C LEU A 69 -6.84 3.41 7.48
N GLY A 70 -5.66 3.49 6.88
CA GLY A 70 -4.52 4.21 7.43
C GLY A 70 -3.52 4.58 6.34
N PRO A 71 -2.59 5.52 6.63
CA PRO A 71 -1.50 5.83 5.72
C PRO A 71 -0.71 4.58 5.37
N ALA A 72 -0.51 4.32 4.07
CA ALA A 72 0.20 3.14 3.56
C ALA A 72 -0.38 1.77 4.02
N ALA A 73 -1.67 1.71 4.38
CA ALA A 73 -2.33 0.46 4.78
C ALA A 73 -2.53 -0.52 3.60
N PHE A 74 -2.53 -0.01 2.38
CA PHE A 74 -2.80 -0.76 1.16
C PHE A 74 -1.74 -0.55 0.09
N LEU A 75 -1.52 -1.60 -0.70
CA LEU A 75 -0.73 -1.61 -1.92
C LEU A 75 -1.70 -1.72 -3.12
N PHE A 76 -1.37 -1.04 -4.20
CA PHE A 76 -2.08 -1.11 -5.47
C PHE A 76 -1.04 -1.00 -6.60
N GLU A 77 -1.31 -1.62 -7.74
CA GLU A 77 -0.54 -1.47 -8.99
C GLU A 77 -1.43 -1.00 -10.14
#